data_AF-A0A9N9JL49-F1
#
_entry.id   AF-A0A9N9JL49-F1
#
_cell.length_a   1.000
_cell.length_b   1.000
_cell.length_c   1.000
_cell.angle_alpha   90.00
_cell.angle_beta   90.00
_cell.angle_gamma   90.00
#
_symmetry.space_group_name_H-M   'P 1'
#
loop_
_entity.id
_entity.type
_entity.pdbx_description
1 polymer ?
#
loop_
_entity_poly.entity_id
_entity_poly.type
_entity_poly.pdbx_seq_one_letter_code
_entity_poly.pdbx_strand_id
1 'polypeptide(L)'
;MKNELVDRIPIEVASFLQANRITTIQEIPNGDEFLELYASYPRRSANLLTFLKQALERETTETIIDPVVGKCYDVFKDNTVGSSVFQLGDYVMSPTGFKVPREIHIHETNETFNRCERFENKKQYTHKRLLDLGLSIDFPRVFENFNLRHGYSIGSSDNNSNHELEQTFLIERHCFKFTLNIDELKLSQAFKDDIDILPPK
;
A
#
# COMPACT_ATOMS: atom_id res chain seq x y z
N MET A 1 -10.19 14.39 27.77
CA MET A 1 -9.61 13.09 27.35
C MET A 1 -10.21 12.73 26.01
N LYS A 2 -9.40 12.56 24.97
CA LYS A 2 -9.85 12.04 23.67
C LYS A 2 -9.99 10.53 23.82
N ASN A 3 -11.21 10.02 23.83
CA ASN A 3 -11.46 8.58 23.77
C ASN A 3 -11.27 8.15 22.32
N GLU A 4 -10.08 7.66 21.99
CA GLU A 4 -9.80 7.13 20.66
C GLU A 4 -10.59 5.83 20.45
N LEU A 5 -11.51 5.87 19.49
CA LEU A 5 -12.43 4.79 19.10
C LEU A 5 -11.71 3.61 18.40
N VAL A 6 -10.41 3.73 18.14
CA VAL A 6 -9.71 2.94 17.11
C VAL A 6 -9.41 1.50 17.54
N ASP A 7 -9.19 1.23 18.82
CA ASP A 7 -8.64 -0.07 19.25
C ASP A 7 -9.67 -1.18 19.49
N ARG A 8 -10.98 -0.91 19.37
CA ARG A 8 -12.02 -1.87 19.81
C ARG A 8 -13.22 -2.05 18.87
N ILE A 9 -13.29 -1.28 17.78
CA ILE A 9 -14.43 -1.28 16.86
C ILE A 9 -14.30 -2.42 15.84
N PRO A 10 -15.40 -3.14 15.50
CA PRO A 10 -15.39 -4.11 14.39
C PRO A 10 -14.89 -3.44 13.09
N ILE A 11 -14.01 -4.10 12.34
CA ILE A 11 -13.29 -3.50 11.18
C ILE A 11 -14.23 -2.82 10.19
N GLU A 12 -15.39 -3.41 9.90
CA GLU A 12 -16.38 -2.86 8.97
C GLU A 12 -16.96 -1.51 9.47
N VAL A 13 -17.14 -1.37 10.78
CA VAL A 13 -17.59 -0.13 11.44
C VAL A 13 -16.47 0.89 11.44
N ALA A 14 -15.22 0.49 11.68
CA ALA A 14 -14.06 1.37 11.63
C ALA A 14 -13.81 1.91 10.20
N SER A 15 -13.86 1.03 9.19
CA SER A 15 -13.78 1.39 7.78
C SER A 15 -14.91 2.34 7.38
N PHE A 16 -16.14 2.12 7.85
CA PHE A 16 -17.27 3.01 7.59
C PHE A 16 -17.06 4.40 8.17
N LEU A 17 -16.62 4.50 9.44
CA LEU A 17 -16.34 5.78 10.10
C LEU A 17 -15.19 6.51 9.38
N GLN A 18 -14.12 5.80 9.02
CA GLN A 18 -12.97 6.38 8.31
C GLN A 18 -13.34 6.87 6.91
N ALA A 19 -14.07 6.08 6.13
CA ALA A 19 -14.53 6.45 4.79
C ALA A 19 -15.41 7.70 4.82
N ASN A 20 -16.26 7.83 5.85
CA ASN A 20 -17.15 8.98 6.05
C ASN A 20 -16.49 10.15 6.80
N ARG A 21 -15.19 10.05 7.11
CA ARG A 21 -14.40 11.07 7.84
C ARG A 21 -14.99 11.43 9.21
N ILE A 22 -15.60 10.46 9.88
CA ILE A 22 -16.16 10.61 11.22
C ILE A 22 -15.04 10.33 12.22
N THR A 23 -14.70 11.34 13.02
CA THR A 23 -13.55 11.28 13.94
C THR A 23 -13.95 11.29 15.41
N THR A 24 -15.20 11.63 15.69
CA THR A 24 -15.75 11.77 17.04
C THR A 24 -17.18 11.22 17.13
N ILE A 25 -17.60 10.83 18.33
CA ILE A 25 -18.95 10.30 18.55
C ILE A 25 -20.04 11.36 18.33
N GLN A 26 -19.72 12.64 18.55
CA GLN A 26 -20.65 13.76 18.37
C GLN A 26 -21.04 13.98 16.90
N GLU A 27 -20.25 13.46 15.97
CA GLU A 27 -20.53 13.50 14.54
C GLU A 27 -21.51 12.40 14.10
N ILE A 28 -21.87 11.47 14.99
CA ILE A 28 -22.84 10.42 14.75
C ILE A 28 -24.21 10.89 15.30
N PRO A 29 -25.24 11.03 14.45
CA PRO A 29 -26.61 11.26 14.91
C PRO A 29 -27.03 10.18 15.91
N ASN A 30 -27.58 10.58 17.06
CA ASN A 30 -27.88 9.69 18.19
C ASN A 30 -26.65 8.93 18.72
N GLY A 31 -25.49 9.59 18.80
CA GLY A 31 -24.23 9.00 19.26
C GLY A 31 -24.30 8.31 20.64
N ASP A 32 -25.20 8.74 21.53
CA ASP A 32 -25.42 8.07 22.83
C ASP A 32 -26.04 6.67 22.66
N GLU A 33 -27.04 6.51 21.77
CA GLU A 33 -27.61 5.21 21.42
C GLU A 33 -26.57 4.30 20.76
N PHE A 34 -25.70 4.87 19.92
CA PHE A 34 -24.57 4.13 19.35
C PHE A 34 -23.61 3.62 20.43
N LEU A 35 -23.31 4.42 21.47
CA LEU A 35 -22.46 4.00 22.59
C LEU A 35 -23.10 2.88 23.40
N GLU A 36 -24.42 2.97 23.64
CA GLU A 36 -25.17 1.91 24.32
C GLU A 36 -25.18 0.61 23.51
N LEU A 37 -25.46 0.69 22.21
CA LEU A 37 -25.33 -0.45 21.30
C LEU A 37 -23.90 -0.98 21.33
N TYR A 38 -22.89 -0.12 21.21
CA TYR A 38 -21.49 -0.53 21.21
C TYR A 38 -21.08 -1.26 22.50
N ALA A 39 -21.56 -0.80 23.66
CA ALA A 39 -21.33 -1.45 24.95
C ALA A 39 -22.07 -2.79 25.11
N SER A 40 -23.20 -2.97 24.41
CA SER A 40 -24.13 -4.09 24.60
C SER A 40 -23.83 -5.31 23.72
N TYR A 41 -23.05 -5.16 22.64
CA TYR A 41 -22.87 -6.22 21.65
C TYR A 41 -21.48 -6.88 21.70
N PRO A 42 -21.39 -8.20 21.44
CA PRO A 42 -20.12 -8.85 21.18
C PRO A 42 -19.46 -8.25 19.93
N ARG A 43 -18.12 -8.26 19.89
CA ARG A 43 -17.17 -7.60 18.98
C ARG A 43 -17.34 -7.84 17.45
N ARG A 44 -18.48 -8.36 16.98
CA ARG A 44 -18.80 -8.69 15.58
C ARG A 44 -20.27 -8.42 15.22
N SER A 45 -20.90 -7.41 15.82
CA SER A 45 -22.32 -7.16 15.57
C SER A 45 -22.56 -6.37 14.28
N ALA A 46 -23.16 -7.05 13.28
CA ALA A 46 -23.69 -6.43 12.06
C ALA A 46 -24.71 -5.31 12.33
N ASN A 47 -25.24 -5.23 13.55
CA ASN A 47 -26.22 -4.21 13.95
C ASN A 47 -25.57 -2.83 14.12
N LEU A 48 -24.28 -2.76 14.48
CA LEU A 48 -23.57 -1.49 14.63
C LEU A 48 -23.36 -0.79 13.28
N LEU A 49 -22.99 -1.54 12.25
CA LEU A 49 -22.84 -1.01 10.90
C LEU A 49 -24.19 -0.59 10.31
N THR A 50 -25.23 -1.39 10.54
CA THR A 50 -26.60 -1.08 10.11
C THR A 50 -27.10 0.21 10.75
N PHE A 51 -26.88 0.39 12.05
CA PHE A 51 -27.20 1.62 12.76
C PHE A 51 -26.48 2.83 12.17
N LEU A 52 -25.16 2.76 11.95
CA LEU A 52 -24.41 3.89 11.38
C LEU A 52 -24.90 4.27 9.98
N LYS A 53 -25.17 3.29 9.11
CA LYS A 53 -25.72 3.53 7.77
C LYS A 53 -27.07 4.25 7.83
N GLN A 54 -27.94 3.82 8.74
CA GLN A 54 -29.26 4.43 8.95
C GLN A 54 -29.16 5.83 9.56
N ALA A 55 -28.40 5.98 10.65
CA ALA A 55 -28.28 7.21 11.41
C ALA A 55 -27.67 8.35 10.59
N LEU A 56 -26.73 8.03 9.69
CA LEU A 56 -26.05 9.03 8.88
C LEU A 56 -26.72 9.25 7.52
N GLU A 57 -27.75 8.45 7.18
CA GLU A 57 -28.36 8.39 5.84
C GLU A 57 -27.31 8.27 4.71
N ARG A 58 -26.16 7.66 5.03
CA ARG A 58 -25.00 7.53 4.14
C ARG A 58 -24.73 6.07 3.91
N GLU A 59 -24.75 5.67 2.65
CA GLU A 59 -23.97 4.49 2.26
C GLU A 59 -22.49 4.84 2.37
N THR A 60 -21.65 3.84 2.68
CA THR A 60 -20.20 4.00 2.78
C THR A 60 -19.71 4.78 1.56
N THR A 61 -19.11 5.95 1.76
CA THR A 61 -18.49 6.70 0.67
C THR A 61 -17.48 5.79 0.00
N GLU A 62 -17.81 5.36 -1.21
CA GLU A 62 -17.04 4.36 -1.94
C GLU A 62 -15.63 4.92 -2.16
N THR A 63 -14.66 4.40 -1.41
CA THR A 63 -13.29 4.87 -1.53
C THR A 63 -12.64 4.09 -2.65
N ILE A 64 -12.48 4.74 -3.79
CA ILE A 64 -11.75 4.19 -4.94
C ILE A 64 -10.26 4.28 -4.65
N ILE A 65 -9.56 3.15 -4.70
CA ILE A 65 -8.11 3.09 -4.61
C ILE A 65 -7.58 2.84 -6.03
N ASP A 66 -6.63 3.66 -6.50
CA ASP A 66 -5.82 3.36 -7.69
C ASP A 66 -4.51 2.69 -7.26
N PRO A 67 -4.46 1.36 -7.15
CA PRO A 67 -3.28 0.66 -6.67
C PRO A 67 -2.16 0.69 -7.71
N VAL A 68 -0.92 0.73 -7.22
CA VAL A 68 0.29 0.66 -8.08
C VAL A 68 0.57 -0.74 -8.62
N VAL A 69 -0.10 -1.77 -8.08
CA VAL A 69 0.09 -3.16 -8.52
C VAL A 69 -0.34 -3.33 -9.98
N GLY A 70 0.50 -3.99 -10.79
CA GLY A 70 0.27 -4.18 -12.23
C GLY A 70 0.80 -3.07 -13.13
N LYS A 71 1.19 -1.93 -12.55
CA LYS A 71 1.93 -0.90 -13.28
C LYS A 71 3.35 -1.38 -13.57
N CYS A 72 3.92 -0.92 -14.68
CA CYS A 72 5.31 -1.21 -15.02
C CYS A 72 6.26 -0.62 -13.98
N TYR A 73 7.46 -1.19 -13.86
CA TYR A 73 8.49 -0.71 -12.94
C TYR A 73 9.83 -0.54 -13.67
N ASP A 74 10.38 0.68 -13.63
CA ASP A 74 11.72 0.97 -14.12
C ASP A 74 12.73 0.64 -13.02
N VAL A 75 13.34 -0.53 -13.14
CA VAL A 75 14.35 -1.02 -12.21
C VAL A 75 15.60 -0.14 -12.16
N PHE A 76 15.87 0.66 -13.19
CA PHE A 76 17.05 1.53 -13.23
C PHE A 76 16.83 2.85 -12.50
N LYS A 77 15.57 3.28 -12.39
CA LYS A 77 15.16 4.51 -11.68
C LYS A 77 14.49 4.26 -10.33
N ASP A 78 14.33 2.98 -9.94
CA ASP A 78 13.60 2.55 -8.74
C ASP A 78 12.16 3.10 -8.66
N ASN A 79 11.50 3.29 -9.80
CA ASN A 79 10.21 3.98 -9.87
C ASN A 79 9.16 3.23 -10.70
N THR A 80 7.90 3.38 -10.31
CA THR A 80 6.76 2.93 -11.11
C THR A 80 6.58 3.81 -12.35
N VAL A 81 6.28 3.17 -13.47
CA VAL A 81 5.92 3.85 -14.72
C VAL A 81 4.39 3.84 -14.83
N GLY A 82 3.80 4.94 -15.31
CA GLY A 82 2.34 5.08 -15.39
C GLY A 82 1.66 4.12 -16.37
N SER A 83 2.41 3.46 -17.25
CA SER A 83 1.88 2.46 -18.19
C SER A 83 1.60 1.13 -17.50
N SER A 84 0.44 0.54 -17.82
CA SER A 84 0.09 -0.83 -17.44
C SER A 84 0.24 -1.75 -18.64
N VAL A 85 0.92 -2.88 -18.43
CA VAL A 85 0.94 -3.99 -19.41
C VAL A 85 -0.42 -4.69 -19.44
N PHE A 86 -1.15 -4.64 -18.33
CA PHE A 86 -2.39 -5.37 -18.15
C PHE A 86 -3.60 -4.48 -18.38
N GLN A 87 -4.61 -5.07 -19.01
CA GLN A 87 -5.95 -4.53 -19.03
C GLN A 87 -6.64 -4.89 -17.72
N LEU A 88 -6.80 -3.89 -16.86
CA LEU A 88 -7.59 -4.00 -15.63
C LEU A 88 -9.06 -3.74 -15.96
N GLY A 89 -9.95 -4.52 -15.35
CA GLY A 89 -11.39 -4.43 -15.55
C GLY A 89 -12.05 -3.32 -14.73
N ASP A 90 -13.37 -3.41 -14.63
CA ASP A 90 -14.17 -2.49 -13.84
C ASP A 90 -13.80 -2.54 -12.34
N TYR A 91 -14.01 -1.42 -11.67
CA TYR A 91 -13.82 -1.31 -10.23
C TYR A 91 -14.97 -2.00 -9.49
N VAL A 92 -14.62 -2.95 -8.64
CA VAL A 92 -15.55 -3.71 -7.80
C VAL A 92 -15.27 -3.43 -6.33
N MET A 93 -16.30 -3.58 -5.49
CA MET A 93 -16.14 -3.43 -4.04
C MET A 93 -15.40 -4.65 -3.47
N SER A 94 -14.26 -4.41 -2.83
CA SER A 94 -13.51 -5.42 -2.09
C SER A 94 -14.15 -5.71 -0.72
N PRO A 95 -13.86 -6.86 -0.10
CA PRO A 95 -14.30 -7.18 1.26
C PRO A 95 -13.88 -6.14 2.31
N THR A 96 -12.78 -5.42 2.07
CA THR A 96 -12.27 -4.37 2.97
C THR A 96 -12.99 -3.03 2.81
N GLY A 97 -13.98 -2.93 1.90
CA GLY A 97 -14.77 -1.71 1.67
C GLY A 97 -14.15 -0.71 0.70
N PHE A 98 -13.10 -1.09 -0.02
CA PHE A 98 -12.47 -0.27 -1.06
C PHE A 98 -12.91 -0.71 -2.45
N LYS A 99 -13.08 0.25 -3.37
CA LYS A 99 -13.25 -0.07 -4.78
C LYS A 99 -11.88 -0.22 -5.46
N VAL A 100 -11.64 -1.39 -6.04
CA VAL A 100 -10.43 -1.72 -6.80
C VAL A 100 -10.79 -2.50 -8.07
N PRO A 101 -9.95 -2.50 -9.11
CA PRO A 101 -10.16 -3.36 -10.27
C PRO A 101 -10.33 -4.83 -9.87
N ARG A 102 -11.20 -5.55 -10.58
CA ARG A 102 -11.58 -6.94 -10.26
C ARG A 102 -10.39 -7.90 -10.10
N GLU A 103 -9.34 -7.69 -10.86
CA GLU A 103 -8.16 -8.57 -10.86
C GLU A 103 -7.26 -8.34 -9.63
N ILE A 104 -7.51 -7.28 -8.87
CA ILE A 104 -6.72 -6.86 -7.72
C ILE A 104 -7.36 -7.34 -6.42
N HIS A 105 -6.57 -8.07 -5.65
CA HIS A 105 -6.98 -8.61 -4.37
C HIS A 105 -6.31 -7.82 -3.25
N ILE A 106 -7.09 -7.52 -2.22
CA ILE A 106 -6.61 -6.81 -1.03
C ILE A 106 -6.56 -7.82 0.12
N HIS A 107 -5.39 -7.97 0.71
CA HIS A 107 -5.18 -8.75 1.92
C HIS A 107 -4.87 -7.80 3.07
N GLU A 108 -5.55 -7.96 4.20
CA GLU A 108 -5.13 -7.29 5.42
C GLU A 108 -3.83 -7.92 5.92
N THR A 109 -2.82 -7.08 6.08
CA THR A 109 -1.51 -7.47 6.62
C THR A 109 -1.20 -6.45 7.69
N ASN A 110 -1.32 -6.79 8.97
CA ASN A 110 -1.02 -5.88 10.08
C ASN A 110 0.44 -6.09 10.53
N GLU A 111 1.37 -5.65 9.70
CA GLU A 111 2.80 -5.90 9.87
C GLU A 111 3.56 -4.59 10.12
N THR A 112 4.54 -4.63 11.01
CA THR A 112 5.44 -3.51 11.26
C THR A 112 6.83 -3.90 10.77
N PHE A 113 7.37 -3.10 9.86
CA PHE A 113 8.68 -3.29 9.28
C PHE A 113 9.63 -2.20 9.77
N ASN A 114 10.79 -2.60 10.29
CA ASN A 114 11.84 -1.68 10.72
C ASN A 114 13.06 -1.86 9.84
N ARG A 115 13.67 -0.77 9.39
CA ARG A 115 14.86 -0.81 8.54
C ARG A 115 15.92 0.16 9.01
N CYS A 116 17.13 -0.38 9.19
CA CYS A 116 18.33 0.34 9.60
C CYS A 116 19.56 -0.42 9.09
N GLU A 117 19.78 -0.37 7.77
CA GLU A 117 20.84 -1.14 7.13
C GLU A 117 21.92 -0.19 6.58
N ARG A 118 23.19 -0.56 6.78
CA ARG A 118 24.34 0.20 6.28
C ARG A 118 25.12 -0.64 5.28
N PHE A 119 25.51 -0.02 4.17
CA PHE A 119 26.37 -0.61 3.14
C PHE A 119 27.70 0.11 3.08
N GLU A 120 28.74 -0.59 2.62
CA GLU A 120 30.07 0.01 2.44
C GLU A 120 30.11 0.92 1.22
N ASN A 121 29.34 0.60 0.19
CA ASN A 121 29.30 1.35 -1.06
C ASN A 121 27.97 1.15 -1.79
N LYS A 122 27.74 1.98 -2.81
CA LYS A 122 26.53 1.96 -3.63
C LYS A 122 26.31 0.63 -4.35
N LYS A 123 27.38 -0.07 -4.73
CA LYS A 123 27.30 -1.37 -5.43
C LYS A 123 26.66 -2.44 -4.55
N GLN A 124 27.04 -2.51 -3.27
CA GLN A 124 26.42 -3.43 -2.31
C GLN A 124 24.95 -3.11 -2.08
N TYR A 125 24.63 -1.81 -1.91
CA TYR A 125 23.24 -1.36 -1.78
C TYR A 125 22.39 -1.76 -2.98
N THR A 126 22.86 -1.47 -4.20
CA THR A 126 22.18 -1.86 -5.43
C THR A 126 21.94 -3.36 -5.49
N HIS A 127 22.96 -4.17 -5.19
CA HIS A 127 22.82 -5.62 -5.25
C HIS A 127 21.72 -6.11 -4.29
N LYS A 128 21.71 -5.62 -3.05
CA LYS A 128 20.64 -5.89 -2.09
C LYS A 128 19.27 -5.44 -2.61
N ARG A 129 19.20 -4.26 -3.23
CA ARG A 129 17.94 -3.72 -3.76
C ARG A 129 17.37 -4.56 -4.90
N LEU A 130 18.20 -5.08 -5.79
CA LEU A 130 17.77 -5.99 -6.86
C LEU A 130 17.24 -7.32 -6.31
N LEU A 131 17.91 -7.87 -5.28
CA LEU A 131 17.43 -9.05 -4.57
C LEU A 131 16.07 -8.81 -3.90
N ASP A 132 15.88 -7.64 -3.27
CA ASP A 132 14.60 -7.25 -2.66
C ASP A 132 13.48 -7.09 -3.70
N LEU A 133 13.83 -6.82 -4.97
CA LEU A 133 12.91 -6.80 -6.10
C LEU A 133 12.69 -8.19 -6.72
N GLY A 134 13.34 -9.24 -6.20
CA GLY A 134 13.25 -10.61 -6.73
C GLY A 134 14.06 -10.83 -8.01
N LEU A 135 14.98 -9.94 -8.35
CA LEU A 135 15.76 -10.00 -9.57
C LEU A 135 17.14 -10.64 -9.30
N SER A 136 17.40 -11.78 -9.93
CA SER A 136 18.75 -12.38 -9.99
C SER A 136 19.42 -12.01 -11.30
N ILE A 137 20.07 -10.85 -11.32
CA ILE A 137 20.72 -10.28 -12.50
C ILE A 137 22.21 -10.11 -12.23
N ASP A 138 23.05 -10.87 -12.94
CA ASP A 138 24.51 -10.74 -12.93
C ASP A 138 24.97 -9.65 -13.91
N PHE A 139 24.69 -8.37 -13.62
CA PHE A 139 25.09 -7.27 -14.53
C PHE A 139 26.22 -6.40 -13.99
N PRO A 140 27.34 -6.22 -14.72
CA PRO A 140 28.53 -5.61 -14.14
C PRO A 140 28.55 -4.07 -14.09
N ARG A 141 27.60 -3.31 -14.67
CA ARG A 141 27.96 -1.92 -15.06
C ARG A 141 27.00 -0.74 -14.92
N VAL A 142 25.70 -0.83 -14.61
CA VAL A 142 24.84 0.38 -14.79
C VAL A 142 23.73 0.55 -13.76
N PHE A 143 24.08 0.59 -12.48
CA PHE A 143 23.10 0.90 -11.42
C PHE A 143 23.57 2.03 -10.51
N GLU A 144 24.35 2.96 -11.06
CA GLU A 144 24.90 4.10 -10.34
C GLU A 144 23.85 5.15 -9.96
N ASN A 145 22.61 5.02 -10.44
CA ASN A 145 21.55 6.03 -10.28
C ASN A 145 20.44 5.64 -9.30
N PHE A 146 20.57 4.53 -8.55
CA PHE A 146 19.64 4.29 -7.45
C PHE A 146 19.75 5.40 -6.42
N ASN A 147 18.62 6.04 -6.13
CA ASN A 147 18.50 6.90 -4.96
C ASN A 147 18.51 6.02 -3.72
N LEU A 148 19.27 6.42 -2.71
CA LEU A 148 19.31 5.72 -1.44
C LEU A 148 17.96 5.89 -0.75
N ARG A 149 17.26 4.79 -0.50
CA ARG A 149 15.98 4.80 0.22
C ARG A 149 16.19 5.07 1.72
N HIS A 150 15.17 5.64 2.36
CA HIS A 150 15.12 5.78 3.81
C HIS A 150 15.31 4.42 4.51
N GLY A 151 16.00 4.44 5.66
CA GLY A 151 16.38 3.24 6.40
C GLY A 151 17.63 2.54 5.87
N TYR A 152 18.20 3.04 4.77
CA TYR A 152 19.50 2.59 4.25
C TYR A 152 20.52 3.73 4.32
N SER A 153 21.78 3.39 4.59
CA SER A 153 22.90 4.33 4.70
C SER A 153 24.12 3.78 3.95
N ILE A 154 24.95 4.64 3.36
CA ILE A 154 26.23 4.24 2.75
C ILE A 154 27.36 4.81 3.62
N GLY A 155 28.34 3.98 3.98
CA GLY A 155 29.51 4.44 4.71
C GLY A 155 30.35 5.39 3.86
N SER A 156 30.74 6.54 4.42
CA SER A 156 31.79 7.36 3.84
C SER A 156 33.14 6.64 4.00
N SER A 157 33.86 6.45 2.89
CA SER A 157 35.25 5.97 2.87
C SER A 157 36.27 7.10 2.94
N ASP A 158 35.82 8.36 3.07
CA ASP A 158 36.73 9.50 3.07
C ASP A 158 37.37 9.70 4.45
N ASN A 159 38.61 9.23 4.56
CA ASN A 159 39.47 9.35 5.74
C ASN A 159 39.77 10.80 6.19
N ASN A 160 39.26 11.82 5.49
CA ASN A 160 39.62 13.23 5.70
C ASN A 160 38.45 14.19 5.92
N SER A 161 37.20 13.72 6.03
CA SER A 161 36.07 14.58 6.33
C SER A 161 35.47 14.25 7.70
N ASN A 162 35.54 15.19 8.65
CA ASN A 162 34.85 15.16 9.95
C ASN A 162 33.31 15.29 9.81
N HIS A 163 32.72 14.83 8.72
CA HIS A 163 31.27 14.81 8.58
C HIS A 163 30.73 13.65 9.39
N GLU A 164 29.91 13.97 10.39
CA GLU A 164 29.13 12.98 11.13
C GLU A 164 28.41 12.07 10.14
N LEU A 165 28.57 10.76 10.31
CA LEU A 165 27.93 9.76 9.46
C LEU A 165 26.41 9.86 9.67
N GLU A 166 25.70 10.45 8.70
CA GLU A 166 24.24 10.48 8.72
C GLU A 166 23.69 9.06 8.54
N GLN A 167 23.00 8.57 9.57
CA GLN A 167 22.29 7.30 9.55
C GLN A 167 20.80 7.55 9.52
N THR A 168 20.09 6.86 8.62
CA THR A 168 18.63 6.94 8.54
C THR A 168 17.98 5.68 9.14
N PHE A 169 16.85 5.88 9.82
CA PHE A 169 16.01 4.82 10.35
C PHE A 169 14.61 4.93 9.74
N LEU A 170 14.01 3.79 9.39
CA LEU A 170 12.67 3.73 8.82
C LEU A 170 11.80 2.75 9.61
N ILE A 171 10.61 3.20 9.97
CA ILE A 171 9.53 2.37 10.50
C ILE A 171 8.36 2.48 9.52
N GLU A 172 7.93 1.34 8.98
CA GLU A 172 6.74 1.25 8.15
C GLU A 172 5.70 0.37 8.85
N ARG A 173 4.44 0.80 8.82
CA ARG A 173 3.31 -0.06 9.16
C ARG A 173 2.60 -0.41 7.87
N HIS A 174 2.64 -1.68 7.52
CA HIS A 174 1.87 -2.22 6.42
C HIS A 174 0.51 -2.60 7.01
N CYS A 175 -0.58 -2.16 6.38
CA CYS A 175 -1.95 -2.48 6.78
C CYS A 175 -2.64 -3.37 5.74
N PHE A 176 -2.25 -3.20 4.47
CA PHE A 176 -2.84 -3.90 3.34
C PHE A 176 -1.74 -4.31 2.37
N LYS A 177 -1.93 -5.49 1.77
CA LYS A 177 -1.13 -6.00 0.66
C LYS A 177 -2.04 -6.19 -0.55
N PHE A 178 -1.69 -5.53 -1.64
CA PHE A 178 -2.38 -5.65 -2.92
C PHE A 178 -1.65 -6.69 -3.78
N THR A 179 -2.40 -7.63 -4.33
CA THR A 179 -1.89 -8.68 -5.21
C THR A 179 -2.70 -8.74 -6.49
N LEU A 180 -2.09 -9.26 -7.56
CA LEU A 180 -2.79 -9.57 -8.80
C LEU A 180 -2.94 -11.08 -8.92
N ASN A 181 -4.08 -11.51 -9.45
CA ASN A 181 -4.21 -12.86 -9.94
C ASN A 181 -3.67 -12.94 -11.37
N ILE A 182 -2.41 -13.35 -11.52
CA ILE A 182 -1.70 -13.33 -12.81
C ILE A 182 -2.43 -14.17 -13.87
N ASP A 183 -3.05 -15.28 -13.47
CA ASP A 183 -3.72 -16.20 -14.40
C ASP A 183 -4.99 -15.60 -15.04
N GLU A 184 -5.55 -14.54 -14.43
CA GLU A 184 -6.74 -13.85 -14.93
C GLU A 184 -6.40 -12.57 -15.72
N LEU A 185 -5.12 -12.16 -15.74
CA LEU A 185 -4.70 -10.92 -16.39
C LEU A 185 -4.67 -11.06 -17.91
N LYS A 186 -5.28 -10.07 -18.57
CA LYS A 186 -5.18 -9.89 -20.01
C LYS A 186 -4.16 -8.80 -20.31
N LEU A 187 -3.33 -9.03 -21.33
CA LEU A 187 -2.46 -7.98 -21.87
C LEU A 187 -3.31 -6.90 -22.53
N SER A 188 -2.95 -5.63 -22.31
CA SER A 188 -3.56 -4.50 -22.99
C SER A 188 -3.30 -4.56 -24.49
N GLN A 189 -4.23 -4.03 -25.30
CA GLN A 189 -4.06 -4.05 -26.75
C GLN A 189 -2.83 -3.23 -27.18
N ALA A 190 -2.64 -2.06 -26.59
CA ALA A 190 -1.46 -1.21 -26.86
C ALA A 190 -0.14 -1.97 -26.65
N PHE A 191 -0.03 -2.75 -25.57
CA PHE A 191 1.18 -3.55 -25.34
C PHE A 191 1.38 -4.66 -26.37
N LYS A 192 0.29 -5.29 -26.85
CA LYS A 192 0.38 -6.29 -27.92
C LYS A 192 0.83 -5.64 -29.22
N ASP A 193 0.25 -4.49 -29.56
CA ASP A 193 0.62 -3.72 -30.75
C ASP A 193 2.11 -3.34 -30.71
N ASP A 194 2.61 -2.91 -29.53
CA ASP A 194 4.02 -2.59 -29.32
C ASP A 194 4.95 -3.81 -29.47
N ILE A 195 4.48 -5.02 -29.13
CA ILE A 195 5.24 -6.26 -29.33
C ILE A 195 5.28 -6.63 -30.82
N ASP A 196 4.16 -6.49 -31.53
CA ASP A 196 4.04 -6.90 -32.93
C ASP A 196 4.91 -6.07 -33.88
N ILE A 197 5.26 -4.83 -33.49
CA ILE A 197 6.18 -3.97 -34.25
C ILE A 197 7.66 -4.23 -33.95
N LEU A 198 7.99 -5.09 -32.98
CA LEU A 198 9.39 -5.41 -32.67
C LEU A 198 10.01 -6.19 -33.84
N PRO A 199 11.28 -5.88 -34.20
CA PRO A 199 11.96 -6.62 -35.25
C PRO A 199 12.01 -8.11 -34.89
N PRO A 200 11.77 -9.01 -35.88
CA PRO A 200 11.89 -10.44 -35.64
C PRO A 200 13.31 -10.77 -35.17
N LYS A 201 13.40 -11.70 -34.21
CA LYS A 201 14.67 -12.22 -33.71
C LYS A 201 15.49 -12.89 -34.81
#